data_AF-A0A8B8LPD0-F1
#
_entry.id   AF-A0A8B8LPD0-F1
#
_cell.length_a   1.000
_cell.length_b   1.000
_cell.length_c   1.000
_cell.angle_alpha   90.00
_cell.angle_beta   90.00
_cell.angle_gamma   90.00
#
_symmetry.space_group_name_H-M   'P 1'
#
loop_
_entity.id
_entity.type
_entity.pdbx_description
1 polymer ?
#
loop_
_entity_poly.entity_id
_entity_poly.type
_entity_poly.pdbx_seq_one_letter_code
_entity_poly.pdbx_strand_id
1 'polypeptide(L)'
;MLKKKLQEQHKRAQFLSEESDKSRETAQIAKRDIEEVRQKLKEEHEHARRLTENFRRDVLAAESRAAFAEETLSDLQRKIILSNCDKVCSICLTNEKDLAFGCGHMTCRDCGSKLSKCPICREQIRNYIKLFPG
;
A
#
# COMPACT_ATOMS: atom_id res chain seq x y z
N MET A 1 86.49 20.09 22.48
CA MET A 1 85.71 19.86 21.24
C MET A 1 84.60 18.82 21.39
N LEU A 2 84.87 17.63 21.95
CA LEU A 2 83.88 16.54 22.09
C LEU A 2 82.67 16.87 22.98
N LYS A 3 82.86 17.52 24.14
CA LYS A 3 81.76 17.88 25.06
C LYS A 3 80.71 18.81 24.41
N LYS A 4 81.14 19.78 23.59
CA LYS A 4 80.23 20.68 22.86
C LYS A 4 79.40 19.92 21.82
N LYS A 5 80.03 19.00 21.06
CA LYS A 5 79.32 18.14 20.10
C LYS A 5 78.29 17.24 20.78
N LEU A 6 78.63 16.66 21.94
CA LEU A 6 77.70 15.84 22.71
C LEU A 6 76.50 16.65 23.24
N GLN A 7 76.75 17.86 23.74
CA GLN A 7 75.70 18.76 24.21
C GLN A 7 74.75 19.18 23.06
N GLU A 8 75.28 19.42 21.86
CA GLU A 8 74.49 19.76 20.68
C GLU A 8 73.61 18.58 20.23
N GLN A 9 74.17 17.36 20.22
CA GLN A 9 73.41 16.14 19.91
C GLN A 9 72.29 15.89 20.94
N HIS A 10 72.55 16.15 22.23
CA HIS A 10 71.53 16.04 23.25
C HIS A 10 70.36 17.01 23.03
N LYS A 11 70.65 18.29 22.74
CA LYS A 11 69.62 19.29 22.42
C LYS A 11 68.81 18.89 21.20
N ARG A 12 69.46 18.38 20.15
CA ARG A 12 68.79 17.92 18.93
C ARG A 12 67.88 16.71 19.22
N ALA A 13 68.34 15.76 20.03
CA ALA A 13 67.53 14.61 20.43
C ALA A 13 66.31 15.02 21.27
N GLN A 14 66.48 15.97 22.20
CA GLN A 14 65.38 16.53 22.99
C GLN A 14 64.32 17.21 22.09
N PHE A 15 64.77 18.07 21.16
CA PHE A 15 63.88 18.74 20.21
C PHE A 15 63.08 17.74 19.37
N LEU A 16 63.74 16.72 18.81
CA LEU A 16 63.08 15.68 18.02
C LEU A 16 62.08 14.85 18.86
N SER A 17 62.39 14.60 20.13
CA SER A 17 61.46 13.91 21.05
C SER A 17 60.20 14.74 21.27
N GLU A 18 60.35 16.03 21.57
CA GLU A 18 59.21 16.95 21.77
C GLU A 18 58.36 17.09 20.51
N GLU A 19 58.99 17.14 19.33
CA GLU A 19 58.29 17.20 18.05
C GLU A 19 57.53 15.89 17.76
N SER A 20 58.14 14.74 18.02
CA SER A 20 57.51 13.42 17.92
C SER A 20 56.31 13.29 18.88
N ASP A 21 56.43 13.80 20.12
CA ASP A 21 55.34 13.75 21.10
C ASP A 21 54.15 14.61 20.66
N LYS A 22 54.40 15.83 20.16
CA LYS A 22 53.35 16.70 19.59
C LYS A 22 52.68 16.08 18.36
N SER A 23 53.47 15.47 17.48
CA SER A 23 52.94 14.76 16.32
C SER A 23 52.07 13.57 16.73
N ARG A 24 52.46 12.83 17.78
CA ARG A 24 51.67 11.72 18.32
C ARG A 24 50.37 12.20 18.95
N GLU A 25 50.40 13.30 19.71
CA GLU A 25 49.19 13.90 20.30
C GLU A 25 48.21 14.34 19.23
N THR A 26 48.69 15.01 18.18
CA THR A 26 47.87 15.44 17.03
C THR A 26 47.24 14.23 16.33
N ALA A 27 48.00 13.16 16.12
CA ALA A 27 47.48 11.93 15.52
C ALA A 27 46.45 11.22 16.42
N GLN A 28 46.58 11.30 17.75
CA GLN A 28 45.59 10.75 18.68
C GLN A 28 44.28 11.54 18.64
N ILE A 29 44.34 12.87 18.58
CA ILE A 29 43.15 13.72 18.43
C ILE A 29 42.43 13.38 17.12
N ALA A 30 43.15 13.34 16.00
CA ALA A 30 42.56 13.01 14.71
C ALA A 30 41.90 11.62 14.69
N LYS A 31 42.48 10.62 15.37
CA LYS A 31 41.87 9.28 15.52
C LYS A 31 40.56 9.33 16.30
N ARG A 32 40.53 10.06 17.42
CA ARG A 32 39.33 10.24 18.23
C ARG A 32 38.22 10.93 17.44
N ASP A 33 38.56 11.97 16.68
CA ASP A 33 37.59 12.70 15.85
C ASP A 33 37.01 11.78 14.75
N ILE A 34 37.84 10.94 14.14
CA ILE A 34 37.37 9.91 13.18
C ILE A 34 36.42 8.91 13.85
N GLU A 35 36.73 8.46 15.07
CA GLU A 35 35.86 7.54 15.82
C GLU A 35 34.52 8.20 16.18
N GLU A 36 34.53 9.48 16.54
CA GLU A 36 33.30 10.24 16.80
C GLU A 36 32.43 10.36 15.55
N VAL A 37 33.04 10.69 14.40
CA VAL A 37 32.31 10.75 13.12
C VAL A 37 31.75 9.38 12.74
N ARG A 38 32.50 8.30 12.94
CA ARG A 38 32.02 6.93 12.68
C ARG A 38 30.84 6.57 13.57
N GLN A 39 30.88 6.96 14.84
CA GLN A 39 29.79 6.71 15.78
C GLN A 39 28.52 7.46 15.36
N LYS A 40 28.64 8.75 15.02
CA LYS A 40 27.52 9.55 14.48
C LYS A 40 26.94 8.94 13.20
N LEU A 41 27.80 8.50 12.27
CA LEU A 41 27.36 7.85 11.05
C LEU A 41 26.59 6.55 11.33
N LYS A 42 27.03 5.78 12.32
CA LYS A 42 26.34 4.55 12.74
C LYS A 42 24.96 4.84 13.32
N GLU A 43 24.84 5.88 14.16
CA GLU A 43 23.57 6.31 14.74
C GLU A 43 22.59 6.81 13.67
N GLU A 44 23.06 7.62 12.73
CA GLU A 44 22.27 8.10 11.59
C GLU A 44 21.81 6.93 10.71
N HIS A 45 22.68 5.97 10.41
CA HIS A 45 22.31 4.77 9.66
C HIS A 45 21.24 3.95 10.39
N GLU A 46 21.34 3.82 11.71
CA GLU A 46 20.35 3.10 12.51
C GLU A 46 19.01 3.86 12.53
N HIS A 47 19.05 5.19 12.65
CA HIS A 47 17.88 6.04 12.57
C HIS A 47 17.18 5.91 11.21
N ALA A 48 17.92 6.03 10.11
CA ALA A 48 17.39 5.86 8.75
C ALA A 48 16.78 4.46 8.54
N ARG A 49 17.41 3.41 9.10
CA ARG A 49 16.89 2.04 9.05
C ARG A 49 15.56 1.92 9.79
N ARG A 50 15.44 2.51 10.99
CA ARG A 50 14.18 2.52 11.75
C ARG A 50 13.07 3.27 11.02
N LEU A 51 13.38 4.43 10.42
CA LEU A 51 12.41 5.18 9.61
C LEU A 51 11.92 4.37 8.41
N THR A 52 12.84 3.71 7.70
CA THR A 52 12.50 2.86 6.55
C THR A 52 11.60 1.70 6.96
N GLU A 53 11.89 1.04 8.08
CA GLU A 53 11.08 -0.08 8.57
C GLU A 53 9.68 0.38 9.04
N ASN A 54 9.59 1.53 9.71
CA ASN A 54 8.31 2.11 10.08
C ASN A 54 7.47 2.44 8.83
N PHE A 55 8.07 3.11 7.85
CA PHE A 55 7.41 3.43 6.59
C PHE A 55 6.94 2.16 5.87
N ARG A 56 7.78 1.11 5.81
CA ARG A 56 7.41 -0.20 5.24
C ARG A 56 6.17 -0.80 5.92
N ARG A 57 6.12 -0.75 7.25
CA ARG A 57 4.96 -1.23 8.02
C ARG A 57 3.69 -0.41 7.72
N ASP A 58 3.81 0.91 7.61
CA ASP A 58 2.68 1.78 7.33
C ASP A 58 2.12 1.55 5.91
N VAL A 59 3.00 1.34 4.93
CA VAL A 59 2.64 0.95 3.56
C VAL A 59 1.90 -0.38 3.57
N LEU A 60 2.45 -1.43 4.21
CA LEU A 60 1.78 -2.73 4.31
C LEU A 60 0.40 -2.66 4.97
N ALA A 61 0.25 -1.82 6.00
CA ALA A 61 -1.03 -1.59 6.65
C ALA A 61 -2.01 -0.87 5.72
N ALA A 62 -1.55 0.10 4.93
CA ALA A 62 -2.36 0.78 3.92
C ALA A 62 -2.79 -0.16 2.80
N GLU A 63 -1.89 -1.00 2.28
CA GLU A 63 -2.19 -2.02 1.27
C GLU A 63 -3.23 -3.02 1.77
N SER A 64 -3.07 -3.53 2.99
CA SER A 64 -4.07 -4.43 3.60
C SER A 64 -5.46 -3.78 3.70
N ARG A 65 -5.52 -2.49 4.08
CA ARG A 65 -6.79 -1.74 4.12
C ARG A 65 -7.39 -1.54 2.73
N ALA A 66 -6.56 -1.24 1.74
CA ALA A 66 -7.00 -1.08 0.35
C ALA A 66 -7.59 -2.39 -0.19
N ALA A 67 -6.90 -3.51 0.00
CA ALA A 67 -7.38 -4.84 -0.40
C ALA A 67 -8.74 -5.18 0.23
N PHE A 68 -8.91 -4.91 1.53
CA PHE A 68 -10.19 -5.13 2.20
C PHE A 68 -11.32 -4.23 1.65
N ALA A 69 -11.00 -2.96 1.35
CA ALA A 69 -11.95 -2.05 0.74
C ALA A 69 -12.37 -2.52 -0.66
N GLU A 70 -11.43 -3.00 -1.47
CA GLU A 70 -11.70 -3.57 -2.80
C GLU A 70 -12.62 -4.80 -2.73
N GLU A 71 -12.39 -5.72 -1.79
CA GLU A 71 -13.26 -6.87 -1.55
C GLU A 71 -14.69 -6.43 -1.17
N THR A 72 -14.79 -5.48 -0.24
CA THR A 72 -16.08 -4.91 0.18
C THR A 72 -16.82 -4.26 -0.99
N LEU A 73 -16.10 -3.54 -1.86
CA LEU A 73 -16.68 -2.93 -3.06
C LEU A 73 -17.20 -3.98 -4.03
N SER A 74 -16.46 -5.07 -4.26
CA SER A 74 -16.89 -6.17 -5.12
C SER A 74 -18.18 -6.83 -4.58
N ASP A 75 -18.25 -7.05 -3.28
CA ASP A 75 -19.43 -7.61 -2.63
C ASP A 75 -20.66 -6.71 -2.72
N LEU A 76 -20.47 -5.39 -2.55
CA LEU A 76 -21.55 -4.42 -2.74
C LEU A 76 -22.02 -4.37 -4.20
N GLN A 77 -21.08 -4.38 -5.16
CA GLN A 77 -21.43 -4.46 -6.59
C GLN A 77 -22.23 -5.72 -6.90
N ARG A 78 -21.84 -6.88 -6.35
CA ARG A 78 -22.59 -8.13 -6.50
C ARG A 78 -24.01 -8.00 -5.94
N LYS A 79 -24.17 -7.43 -4.73
CA LYS A 79 -25.48 -7.19 -4.12
C LYS A 79 -26.36 -6.25 -4.96
N ILE A 80 -25.78 -5.20 -5.53
CA ILE A 80 -26.49 -4.27 -6.42
C ILE A 80 -26.98 -4.98 -7.68
N ILE A 81 -26.11 -5.76 -8.34
CA ILE A 81 -26.48 -6.50 -9.55
C ILE A 81 -27.62 -7.47 -9.24
N LEU A 82 -27.51 -8.25 -8.17
CA LEU A 82 -28.57 -9.18 -7.75
C LEU A 82 -29.88 -8.45 -7.47
N SER A 83 -29.84 -7.36 -6.71
CA SER A 83 -31.03 -6.55 -6.40
C SER A 83 -31.68 -5.95 -7.66
N ASN A 84 -30.88 -5.52 -8.64
CA ASN A 84 -31.39 -4.95 -9.88
C ASN A 84 -32.02 -6.02 -10.79
N CYS A 85 -31.43 -7.22 -10.89
CA CYS A 85 -32.00 -8.34 -11.65
C CYS A 85 -33.41 -8.71 -11.19
N ASP A 86 -33.75 -8.48 -9.92
CA ASP A 86 -35.09 -8.72 -9.39
C ASP A 86 -36.11 -7.69 -9.87
N LYS A 87 -35.67 -6.45 -10.14
CA LYS A 87 -36.55 -5.33 -10.53
C LYS A 87 -36.65 -5.12 -12.04
N VAL A 88 -35.58 -5.37 -12.80
CA VAL A 88 -35.54 -5.10 -14.25
C VAL A 88 -35.90 -6.34 -15.08
N CYS A 89 -36.54 -6.12 -16.23
CA CYS A 89 -36.94 -7.18 -17.13
C CYS A 89 -35.72 -7.98 -17.61
N SER A 90 -35.76 -9.30 -17.43
CA SER A 90 -34.68 -10.22 -17.82
C SER A 90 -34.47 -10.35 -19.34
N ILE A 91 -35.30 -9.71 -20.16
CA ILE A 91 -35.20 -9.75 -21.62
C ILE A 91 -34.47 -8.52 -22.14
N CYS A 92 -34.94 -7.31 -21.82
CA CYS A 92 -34.31 -6.07 -22.30
C CYS A 92 -33.27 -5.48 -21.34
N LEU A 93 -33.20 -5.99 -20.09
CA LEU A 93 -32.30 -5.51 -19.03
C LEU A 93 -32.40 -3.99 -18.78
N THR A 94 -33.52 -3.36 -19.16
CA THR A 94 -33.68 -1.91 -19.16
C THR A 94 -34.95 -1.50 -18.41
N ASN A 95 -36.12 -2.00 -18.82
CA ASN A 95 -37.41 -1.62 -18.25
C ASN A 95 -37.72 -2.42 -16.99
N GLU A 96 -38.44 -1.84 -16.03
CA GLU A 96 -38.91 -2.55 -14.84
C GLU A 96 -39.91 -3.66 -15.18
N LYS A 97 -39.99 -4.67 -14.30
CA LYS A 97 -40.97 -5.74 -14.40
C LYS A 97 -42.36 -5.22 -14.00
N ASP A 98 -43.18 -4.86 -14.98
CA ASP A 98 -44.56 -4.37 -14.78
C ASP A 98 -45.64 -5.33 -15.32
N LEU A 99 -45.25 -6.55 -15.69
CA LEU A 99 -46.14 -7.56 -16.26
C LEU A 99 -45.82 -8.96 -15.73
N ALA A 100 -46.79 -9.61 -15.08
CA ALA A 100 -46.72 -11.02 -14.72
C ALA A 100 -47.55 -11.89 -15.68
N PHE A 101 -47.08 -13.10 -15.95
CA PHE A 101 -47.85 -14.12 -16.65
C PHE A 101 -48.70 -14.93 -15.65
N GLY A 102 -49.70 -15.67 -16.13
CA GLY A 102 -50.51 -16.57 -15.28
C GLY A 102 -49.71 -17.61 -14.47
N CYS A 103 -48.51 -17.97 -14.92
CA CYS A 103 -47.58 -18.83 -14.19
C CYS A 103 -46.78 -18.12 -13.07
N GLY A 104 -46.98 -16.82 -12.86
CA GLY A 104 -46.32 -16.02 -11.82
C GLY A 104 -45.00 -15.35 -12.23
N HIS A 105 -44.38 -15.76 -13.33
CA HIS A 105 -43.14 -15.15 -13.82
C HIS A 105 -43.36 -13.77 -14.46
N MET A 106 -42.37 -12.88 -14.36
CA MET A 106 -42.52 -11.46 -14.67
C MET A 106 -41.53 -10.93 -15.72
N THR A 107 -41.99 -9.95 -16.51
CA THR A 107 -41.22 -9.20 -17.53
C THR A 107 -41.72 -7.74 -17.58
N CYS A 108 -41.10 -6.88 -18.38
CA CYS A 108 -41.73 -5.61 -18.76
C CYS A 108 -42.80 -5.84 -19.82
N ARG A 109 -43.75 -4.91 -19.94
CA ARG A 109 -44.86 -4.99 -20.89
C ARG A 109 -44.40 -5.04 -22.35
N ASP A 110 -43.37 -4.29 -22.71
CA ASP A 110 -42.85 -4.22 -24.09
C ASP A 110 -42.26 -5.54 -24.57
N CYS A 111 -41.65 -6.30 -23.65
CA CYS A 111 -41.11 -7.61 -23.95
C CYS A 111 -42.16 -8.70 -23.82
N GLY A 112 -42.90 -8.71 -22.69
CA GLY A 112 -43.84 -9.79 -22.38
C GLY A 112 -45.05 -9.86 -23.32
N SER A 113 -45.50 -8.72 -23.88
CA SER A 113 -46.62 -8.67 -24.84
C SER A 113 -46.34 -9.41 -26.16
N LYS A 114 -45.05 -9.64 -26.49
CA LYS A 114 -44.63 -10.32 -27.72
C LYS A 114 -44.45 -11.83 -27.54
N LEU A 115 -44.69 -12.37 -26.35
CA LEU A 115 -44.43 -13.76 -26.01
C LEU A 115 -45.70 -14.60 -26.03
N SER A 116 -45.61 -15.82 -26.54
CA SER A 116 -46.68 -16.82 -26.46
C SER A 116 -46.45 -17.85 -25.34
N LYS A 117 -45.19 -18.02 -24.92
CA LYS A 117 -44.78 -18.89 -23.82
C LYS A 117 -43.91 -18.12 -22.84
N CYS A 118 -44.02 -18.46 -21.56
CA CYS A 118 -43.19 -17.88 -20.53
C CYS A 118 -41.70 -18.18 -20.82
N PRO A 119 -40.80 -17.17 -20.82
CA PRO A 119 -39.39 -17.37 -21.12
C PRO A 119 -38.65 -18.11 -19.99
N ILE A 120 -39.27 -18.23 -18.80
CA ILE A 120 -38.65 -18.82 -17.61
C ILE A 120 -39.10 -20.28 -17.42
N CYS A 121 -40.41 -20.56 -17.38
CA CYS A 121 -40.94 -21.92 -17.18
C CYS A 121 -41.50 -22.59 -18.45
N ARG A 122 -41.51 -21.88 -19.59
CA ARG A 122 -41.99 -22.38 -20.91
C ARG A 122 -43.48 -22.71 -21.00
N GLU A 123 -44.26 -22.42 -19.95
CA GLU A 123 -45.71 -22.57 -19.96
C GLU A 123 -46.38 -21.62 -20.95
N GLN A 124 -47.47 -22.06 -21.59
CA GLN A 124 -48.27 -21.23 -22.50
C GLN A 124 -48.87 -20.05 -21.74
N ILE A 125 -48.66 -18.82 -22.22
CA ILE A 125 -49.23 -17.63 -21.60
C ILE A 125 -50.70 -17.54 -21.99
N ARG A 126 -51.60 -17.66 -21.01
CA ARG A 126 -53.06 -17.55 -21.19
C ARG A 126 -53.61 -16.20 -20.74
N ASN A 127 -52.92 -15.55 -19.81
CA ASN A 127 -53.35 -14.34 -19.14
C ASN A 127 -52.15 -13.51 -18.70
N TYR A 128 -52.36 -12.20 -18.67
CA TYR A 128 -51.38 -11.19 -18.28
C TYR A 128 -51.93 -10.37 -17.11
N ILE A 129 -51.10 -10.12 -16.12
CA ILE A 129 -51.43 -9.31 -14.95
C ILE A 129 -50.55 -8.07 -14.96
N LYS A 130 -51.18 -6.89 -15.06
CA LYS A 130 -50.47 -5.61 -14.95
C LYS A 130 -50.08 -5.40 -13.49
N LEU A 131 -48.80 -5.14 -13.27
CA LEU A 131 -48.26 -4.75 -11.97
C LEU A 131 -48.05 -3.23 -11.94
N PHE A 132 -48.05 -2.67 -10.74
CA PHE A 132 -47.69 -1.29 -10.48
C PHE A 132 -46.51 -1.30 -9.49
N PRO A 133 -45.27 -1.58 -9.96
CA PRO A 133 -44.09 -1.45 -9.12
C PRO A 133 -43.99 0.01 -8.62
N GLY A 134 -43.62 0.17 -7.34
CA GLY A 134 -43.55 1.46 -6.64
C GLY A 134 -42.15 1.99 -6.47
#